data_AF-A0A5P1F3S1-F1
#
_entry.id   AF-A0A5P1F3S1-F1
#
_cell.length_a   1.000
_cell.length_b   1.000
_cell.length_c   1.000
_cell.angle_alpha   90.00
_cell.angle_beta   90.00
_cell.angle_gamma   90.00
#
_symmetry.space_group_name_H-M   'P 1'
#
loop_
_entity.id
_entity.type
_entity.pdbx_description
1 polymer ?
#
loop_
_entity_poly.entity_id
_entity_poly.type
_entity_poly.pdbx_seq_one_letter_code
_entity_poly.pdbx_strand_id
1 'polypeptide(L)'
;MLYLIALLQQLMQMAREYFAIYAETCFASFGDRVKHWITINEPLQTSVNGYCAGIFAPGRHQKESVEPFLAAHYQILSHAAAVDVYRRKFKAAQGGEIGLVVDCEWAEAFSNKLEDKLAAQRRLDFQLGWYLDPIFYGDYPASMRERLGDRLPTFSEGEKKLLRNSLDFIGLNHYTSRFIAHLPKPAGDYFYQVQEAERIVKWQGGEMIGSKAASEWLYIVPWGIHKLLNYIAKKYPNTPIYITENGMDDEDNEEATLDEMLNDEMRVGYFKGYLASVAQAIKDGVDIRGYFAWSLLDNFEWAQGYTKRTLALIPPSLPLPSRLTQNPRSFSSHGSANPSFYPEDLGINGVDDSSKVSACSFEETNESRKKATPLAKSPTNWAILEEGISTEQVQSVVSILKANAEEAIGLSLDKLEFAVKVIEASDNVGENLIEFFKRALKSEKPVRTSRTT
;
A
#
# COMPACT_ATOMS: atom_id res chain seq x y z
N MET A 1 4.09 4.32 -34.97
CA MET A 1 4.65 3.74 -33.72
C MET A 1 5.39 4.79 -32.88
N LEU A 2 6.45 5.43 -33.40
CA LEU A 2 7.21 6.48 -32.68
C LEU A 2 6.35 7.67 -32.21
N TYR A 3 5.41 8.14 -33.03
CA TYR A 3 4.48 9.22 -32.65
C TYR A 3 3.57 8.84 -31.46
N LEU A 4 3.13 7.58 -31.41
CA LEU A 4 2.27 7.10 -30.33
C LEU A 4 3.05 6.98 -29.01
N ILE A 5 4.32 6.56 -29.09
CA ILE A 5 5.24 6.51 -27.95
C ILE A 5 5.51 7.93 -27.44
N ALA A 6 5.76 8.89 -28.33
CA ALA A 6 5.97 10.30 -27.96
C ALA A 6 4.73 10.94 -27.31
N LEU A 7 3.53 10.66 -27.82
CA LEU A 7 2.28 11.14 -27.23
C LEU A 7 2.06 10.54 -25.83
N LEU A 8 2.34 9.25 -25.65
CA LEU A 8 2.20 8.57 -24.37
C LEU A 8 3.23 9.07 -23.36
N GLN A 9 4.46 9.35 -23.79
CA GLN A 9 5.48 10.03 -22.98
C GLN A 9 5.05 11.46 -22.59
N GLN A 10 4.42 12.23 -23.48
CA GLN A 10 3.87 13.55 -23.16
C GLN A 10 2.72 13.48 -22.14
N LEU A 11 1.80 12.52 -22.30
CA LEU A 11 0.70 12.34 -21.34
C LEU A 11 1.21 11.90 -19.96
N MET A 12 2.22 11.03 -19.92
CA MET A 12 2.81 10.60 -18.65
C MET A 12 3.70 11.70 -18.03
N GLN A 13 4.31 12.54 -18.86
CA GLN A 13 4.97 13.77 -18.43
C GLN A 13 3.98 14.74 -17.74
N MET A 14 2.75 14.83 -18.23
CA MET A 14 1.69 15.58 -17.55
C MET A 14 1.31 14.96 -16.20
N ALA A 15 1.33 13.63 -16.05
CA ALA A 15 1.05 13.00 -14.76
C ALA A 15 2.04 13.45 -13.67
N ARG A 16 3.33 13.55 -14.01
CA ARG A 16 4.37 14.12 -13.14
C ARG A 16 4.05 15.56 -12.72
N GLU A 17 3.65 16.39 -13.69
CA GLU A 17 3.34 17.80 -13.44
C GLU A 17 2.09 17.98 -12.58
N TYR A 18 1.03 17.23 -12.87
CA TYR A 18 -0.20 17.26 -12.07
C TYR A 18 0.04 16.76 -10.65
N PHE A 19 0.82 15.71 -10.47
CA PHE A 19 1.16 15.23 -9.13
C PHE A 19 1.97 16.26 -8.34
N ALA A 20 2.92 16.96 -8.99
CA ALA A 20 3.67 18.04 -8.35
C ALA A 20 2.79 19.23 -7.95
N ILE A 21 1.82 19.63 -8.79
CA ILE A 21 0.84 20.68 -8.49
C ILE A 21 -0.05 20.28 -7.31
N TYR A 22 -0.52 19.03 -7.30
CA TYR A 22 -1.29 18.48 -6.18
C TYR A 22 -0.48 18.52 -4.88
N ALA A 23 0.74 17.98 -4.90
CA ALA A 23 1.63 17.97 -3.74
C ALA A 23 1.94 19.38 -3.23
N GLU A 24 2.24 20.33 -4.13
CA GLU A 24 2.44 21.74 -3.79
C GLU A 24 1.23 22.33 -3.04
N THR A 25 0.03 22.03 -3.54
CA THR A 25 -1.22 22.51 -2.93
C THR A 25 -1.39 21.95 -1.52
N CYS A 26 -1.09 20.66 -1.31
CA CYS A 26 -1.11 20.02 0.00
C CYS A 26 -0.08 20.62 0.96
N PHE A 27 1.17 20.81 0.52
CA PHE A 27 2.21 21.40 1.35
C PHE A 27 1.88 22.83 1.76
N ALA A 28 1.37 23.64 0.84
CA ALA A 28 0.94 25.00 1.13
C ALA A 28 -0.23 25.06 2.13
N SER A 29 -1.16 24.11 2.04
CA SER A 29 -2.39 24.12 2.84
C SER A 29 -2.22 23.50 4.23
N PHE A 30 -1.33 22.52 4.38
CA PHE A 30 -1.26 21.70 5.59
C PHE A 30 0.14 21.57 6.19
N GLY A 31 1.20 21.93 5.47
CA GLY A 31 2.57 21.71 5.94
C GLY A 31 3.03 22.62 7.08
N ASP A 32 2.22 23.61 7.45
CA ASP A 32 2.36 24.32 8.74
C ASP A 32 2.25 23.34 9.92
N ARG A 33 1.41 22.31 9.80
CA ARG A 33 1.12 21.29 10.83
C ARG A 33 1.67 19.90 10.49
N VAL A 34 1.54 19.45 9.24
CA VAL A 34 1.98 18.12 8.81
C VAL A 34 3.49 18.10 8.61
N LYS A 35 4.18 17.25 9.39
CA LYS A 35 5.65 17.13 9.39
C LYS A 35 6.20 15.83 8.83
N HIS A 36 5.35 14.86 8.49
CA HIS A 36 5.75 13.63 7.83
C HIS A 36 4.84 13.41 6.63
N TRP A 37 5.44 13.34 5.44
CA TRP A 37 4.73 13.22 4.18
C TRP A 37 5.14 11.92 3.49
N ILE A 38 4.16 11.21 2.93
CA ILE A 38 4.36 10.10 2.01
C ILE A 38 3.76 10.52 0.68
N THR A 39 4.50 10.38 -0.42
CA THR A 39 3.97 10.76 -1.74
C THR A 39 3.06 9.67 -2.30
N ILE A 40 3.53 8.42 -2.31
CA ILE A 40 2.88 7.30 -2.99
C ILE A 40 2.98 6.09 -2.05
N ASN A 41 1.85 5.41 -1.88
CA ASN A 41 1.76 4.11 -1.21
C ASN A 41 1.94 3.00 -2.25
N GLU A 42 2.81 2.04 -1.98
CA GLU A 42 2.95 0.79 -2.74
C GLU A 42 2.87 0.95 -4.28
N PRO A 43 3.80 1.70 -4.90
CA PRO A 43 3.74 1.98 -6.32
C PRO A 43 3.77 0.70 -7.18
N LEU A 44 4.35 -0.39 -6.65
CA LEU A 44 4.34 -1.71 -7.28
C LEU A 44 2.92 -2.22 -7.53
N GLN A 45 2.00 -2.05 -6.58
CA GLN A 45 0.63 -2.54 -6.72
C GLN A 45 -0.09 -1.83 -7.87
N THR A 46 0.12 -0.52 -8.04
CA THR A 46 -0.40 0.21 -9.21
C THR A 46 0.23 -0.29 -10.51
N SER A 47 1.56 -0.42 -10.55
CA SER A 47 2.28 -0.83 -11.76
C SER A 47 1.97 -2.26 -12.19
N VAL A 48 1.91 -3.20 -11.25
CA VAL A 48 1.72 -4.63 -11.54
C VAL A 48 0.23 -4.97 -11.58
N ASN A 49 -0.56 -4.68 -10.54
CA ASN A 49 -1.97 -5.07 -10.56
C ASN A 49 -2.81 -4.19 -11.49
N GLY A 50 -2.40 -2.95 -11.76
CA GLY A 50 -3.11 -2.05 -12.66
C GLY A 50 -2.76 -2.19 -14.15
N TYR A 51 -1.48 -2.48 -14.46
CA TYR A 51 -0.95 -2.49 -15.84
C TYR A 51 -0.30 -3.82 -16.28
N CYS A 52 -0.21 -4.81 -15.40
CA CYS A 52 0.21 -6.17 -15.74
C CYS A 52 -0.95 -7.15 -15.57
N ALA A 53 -1.39 -7.39 -14.33
CA ALA A 53 -2.43 -8.37 -14.02
C ALA A 53 -3.85 -7.86 -14.36
N GLY A 54 -4.05 -6.54 -14.37
CA GLY A 54 -5.34 -5.91 -14.69
C GLY A 54 -6.44 -6.11 -13.64
N ILE A 55 -6.07 -6.41 -12.39
CA ILE A 55 -7.00 -6.62 -11.27
C ILE A 55 -7.38 -5.28 -10.62
N PHE A 56 -6.45 -4.32 -10.60
CA PHE A 56 -6.69 -2.97 -10.10
C PHE A 56 -6.97 -2.02 -11.26
N ALA A 57 -7.59 -0.87 -10.98
CA ALA A 57 -7.73 0.18 -11.96
C ALA A 57 -6.33 0.60 -12.49
N PRO A 58 -6.16 0.83 -13.80
CA PRO A 58 -7.18 0.91 -14.85
C PRO A 58 -7.57 -0.44 -15.51
N GLY A 59 -7.15 -1.59 -14.98
CA GLY A 59 -7.54 -2.91 -15.48
C GLY A 59 -6.81 -3.33 -16.76
N ARG A 60 -5.62 -2.78 -17.02
CA ARG A 60 -4.87 -2.99 -18.25
C ARG A 60 -3.98 -4.22 -18.13
N HIS A 61 -3.98 -5.04 -19.17
CA HIS A 61 -3.17 -6.26 -19.28
C HIS A 61 -2.74 -6.55 -20.74
N GLN A 62 -3.02 -5.64 -21.68
CA GLN A 62 -2.74 -5.89 -23.11
C GLN A 62 -1.28 -5.66 -23.51
N LYS A 63 -0.48 -4.99 -22.66
CA LYS A 63 0.94 -4.69 -22.89
C LYS A 63 1.76 -4.87 -21.60
N GLU A 64 1.52 -5.98 -20.93
CA GLU A 64 2.13 -6.41 -19.67
C GLU A 64 3.68 -6.45 -19.68
N SER A 65 4.30 -6.56 -20.86
CA SER A 65 5.76 -6.54 -21.00
C SER A 65 6.38 -5.14 -20.99
N VAL A 66 5.58 -4.06 -21.06
CA VAL A 66 6.05 -2.66 -21.18
C VAL A 66 5.35 -1.71 -20.23
N GLU A 67 4.02 -1.76 -20.12
CA GLU A 67 3.24 -0.76 -19.37
C GLU A 67 3.55 -0.70 -17.87
N PRO A 68 3.77 -1.81 -17.15
CA PRO A 68 4.16 -1.78 -15.74
C PRO A 68 5.46 -0.99 -15.52
N PHE A 69 6.44 -1.17 -16.40
CA PHE A 69 7.74 -0.50 -16.33
C PHE A 69 7.64 0.98 -16.63
N LEU A 70 6.74 1.36 -17.55
CA LEU A 70 6.46 2.75 -17.84
C LEU A 70 5.69 3.44 -16.72
N ALA A 71 4.70 2.77 -16.13
CA ALA A 71 3.94 3.28 -14.98
C ALA A 71 4.88 3.55 -13.79
N ALA A 72 5.71 2.58 -13.41
CA ALA A 72 6.68 2.72 -12.33
C ALA A 72 7.66 3.88 -12.60
N HIS A 73 8.15 4.01 -13.84
CA HIS A 73 9.07 5.09 -14.20
C HIS A 73 8.51 6.47 -13.91
N TYR A 74 7.26 6.73 -14.30
CA TYR A 74 6.63 8.01 -14.04
C TYR A 74 6.14 8.17 -12.60
N GLN A 75 5.81 7.09 -11.87
CA GLN A 75 5.57 7.17 -10.43
C GLN A 75 6.82 7.64 -9.67
N ILE A 76 7.99 7.09 -10.00
CA ILE A 76 9.28 7.47 -9.39
C ILE A 76 9.61 8.94 -9.72
N LEU A 77 9.46 9.36 -10.98
CA LEU A 77 9.67 10.76 -11.36
C LEU A 77 8.67 11.73 -10.70
N SER A 78 7.43 11.30 -10.49
CA SER A 78 6.40 12.08 -9.80
C SER A 78 6.74 12.28 -8.33
N HIS A 79 7.19 11.22 -7.65
CA HIS A 79 7.72 11.30 -6.28
C HIS A 79 8.86 12.33 -6.20
N ALA A 80 9.88 12.20 -7.06
CA ALA A 80 11.03 13.10 -7.03
C ALA A 80 10.67 14.56 -7.35
N ALA A 81 9.72 14.79 -8.25
CA ALA A 81 9.19 16.13 -8.54
C ALA A 81 8.47 16.75 -7.34
N ALA A 82 7.65 15.98 -6.62
CA ALA A 82 6.99 16.45 -5.40
C ALA A 82 8.01 16.79 -4.29
N VAL A 83 9.05 15.98 -4.14
CA VAL A 83 10.12 16.23 -3.16
C VAL A 83 10.92 17.48 -3.50
N ASP A 84 11.26 17.69 -4.77
CA ASP A 84 11.92 18.91 -5.23
C ASP A 84 11.09 20.17 -4.94
N VAL A 85 9.78 20.12 -5.20
CA VAL A 85 8.84 21.20 -4.82
C VAL A 85 8.87 21.45 -3.31
N TYR A 86 8.77 20.38 -2.49
CA TYR A 86 8.80 20.51 -1.04
C TYR A 86 10.09 21.18 -0.55
N ARG A 87 11.24 20.69 -1.03
CA ARG A 87 12.57 21.17 -0.63
C ARG A 87 12.82 22.62 -1.04
N ARG A 88 12.43 23.01 -2.25
CA ARG A 88 12.65 24.38 -2.74
C ARG A 88 11.72 25.42 -2.11
N LYS A 89 10.46 25.06 -1.88
CA LYS A 89 9.42 26.04 -1.51
C LYS A 89 9.03 26.00 -0.02
N PHE A 90 9.10 24.83 0.62
CA PHE A 90 8.44 24.61 1.91
C PHE A 90 9.36 24.14 3.03
N LYS A 91 10.38 23.31 2.76
CA LYS A 91 11.23 22.67 3.77
C LYS A 91 11.84 23.66 4.77
N ALA A 92 12.34 24.80 4.31
CA ALA A 92 12.96 25.80 5.18
C ALA A 92 11.97 26.40 6.21
N ALA A 93 10.72 26.61 5.83
CA ALA A 93 9.69 27.18 6.71
C ALA A 93 8.95 26.12 7.52
N GLN A 94 8.77 24.92 6.97
CA GLN A 94 7.91 23.89 7.55
C GLN A 94 8.67 22.81 8.33
N GLY A 95 9.93 22.53 7.98
CA GLY A 95 10.79 21.59 8.70
C GLY A 95 10.34 20.12 8.70
N GLY A 96 9.38 19.73 7.86
CA GLY A 96 8.90 18.34 7.78
C GLY A 96 9.80 17.44 6.94
N GLU A 97 9.51 16.14 6.96
CA GLU A 97 10.19 15.07 6.23
C GLU A 97 9.26 14.48 5.16
N ILE A 98 9.84 13.96 4.08
CA ILE A 98 9.10 13.35 2.97
C ILE A 98 9.72 12.02 2.55
N GLY A 99 8.89 10.98 2.44
CA GLY A 99 9.31 9.63 2.09
C GLY A 99 8.48 9.01 0.96
N LEU A 100 8.92 7.82 0.56
CA LEU A 100 8.24 6.91 -0.35
C LEU A 100 7.92 5.62 0.40
N VAL A 101 6.70 5.11 0.26
CA VAL A 101 6.33 3.81 0.80
C VAL A 101 6.45 2.75 -0.27
N VAL A 102 7.16 1.67 0.04
CA VAL A 102 7.32 0.49 -0.81
C VAL A 102 6.85 -0.75 -0.07
N ASP A 103 6.14 -1.62 -0.76
CA ASP A 103 5.80 -2.95 -0.29
C ASP A 103 6.90 -3.96 -0.66
N CYS A 104 7.26 -4.81 0.29
CA CYS A 104 8.25 -5.86 0.03
C CYS A 104 8.02 -7.07 0.94
N GLU A 105 7.82 -8.23 0.30
CA GLU A 105 7.93 -9.51 1.01
C GLU A 105 9.41 -9.85 1.20
N TRP A 106 9.74 -10.58 2.27
CA TRP A 106 11.09 -11.12 2.36
C TRP A 106 11.26 -12.31 1.41
N ALA A 107 12.31 -12.27 0.60
CA ALA A 107 12.69 -13.32 -0.34
C ALA A 107 13.85 -14.15 0.21
N GLU A 108 13.54 -15.29 0.81
CA GLU A 108 14.55 -16.24 1.30
C GLU A 108 14.95 -17.21 0.17
N ALA A 109 16.24 -17.49 -0.01
CA ALA A 109 16.65 -18.52 -0.98
C ALA A 109 16.13 -19.90 -0.55
N PHE A 110 15.50 -20.65 -1.46
CA PHE A 110 14.93 -21.97 -1.15
C PHE A 110 16.00 -23.02 -0.82
N SER A 111 17.22 -22.84 -1.34
CA SER A 111 18.35 -23.71 -1.02
C SER A 111 19.67 -22.94 -1.02
N ASN A 112 20.76 -23.64 -0.68
CA ASN A 112 22.11 -23.08 -0.69
C ASN A 112 22.72 -22.93 -2.09
N LYS A 113 22.01 -23.38 -3.14
CA LYS A 113 22.42 -23.22 -4.54
C LYS A 113 22.62 -21.75 -4.89
N LEU A 114 23.63 -21.47 -5.71
CA LEU A 114 23.91 -20.09 -6.13
C LEU A 114 22.74 -19.52 -6.92
N GLU A 115 22.11 -20.34 -7.75
CA GLU A 115 21.00 -19.93 -8.60
C GLU A 115 19.79 -19.45 -7.78
N ASP A 116 19.45 -20.18 -6.69
CA ASP A 116 18.36 -19.81 -5.78
C ASP A 116 18.67 -18.53 -5.01
N LYS A 117 19.93 -18.34 -4.58
CA LYS A 117 20.38 -17.09 -3.95
C LYS A 117 20.29 -15.90 -4.90
N LEU A 118 20.69 -16.09 -6.15
CA LEU A 118 20.55 -15.07 -7.19
C LEU A 118 19.08 -14.81 -7.50
N ALA A 119 18.21 -15.83 -7.52
CA ALA A 119 16.77 -15.66 -7.72
C ALA A 119 16.10 -14.88 -6.58
N ALA A 120 16.46 -15.18 -5.32
CA ALA A 120 16.01 -14.41 -4.16
C ALA A 120 16.46 -12.94 -4.25
N GLN A 121 17.71 -12.68 -4.63
CA GLN A 121 18.19 -11.31 -4.84
C GLN A 121 17.44 -10.59 -5.96
N ARG A 122 17.16 -11.28 -7.08
CA ARG A 122 16.34 -10.72 -8.17
C ARG A 122 14.94 -10.37 -7.70
N ARG A 123 14.32 -11.19 -6.84
CA ARG A 123 12.99 -10.89 -6.28
C ARG A 123 12.99 -9.57 -5.49
N LEU A 124 14.00 -9.36 -4.65
CA LEU A 124 14.19 -8.10 -3.92
C LEU A 124 14.46 -6.92 -4.86
N ASP A 125 15.23 -7.13 -5.93
CA ASP A 125 15.48 -6.10 -6.93
C ASP A 125 14.20 -5.69 -7.67
N PHE A 126 13.34 -6.63 -8.06
CA PHE A 126 12.08 -6.37 -8.76
C PHE A 126 10.94 -5.86 -7.86
N GLN A 127 11.10 -5.85 -6.54
CA GLN A 127 10.17 -5.21 -5.61
C GLN A 127 10.76 -3.92 -5.04
N LEU A 128 11.71 -4.06 -4.11
CA LEU A 128 12.29 -2.97 -3.36
C LEU A 128 13.25 -2.14 -4.23
N GLY A 129 14.18 -2.82 -4.91
CA GLY A 129 15.22 -2.17 -5.73
C GLY A 129 14.64 -1.36 -6.89
N TRP A 130 13.52 -1.80 -7.46
CA TRP A 130 12.88 -1.18 -8.62
C TRP A 130 12.53 0.29 -8.36
N TYR A 131 12.12 0.62 -7.13
CA TYR A 131 11.75 1.98 -6.74
C TYR A 131 12.86 2.71 -5.99
N LEU A 132 13.66 2.00 -5.19
CA LEU A 132 14.69 2.64 -4.35
C LEU A 132 16.03 2.82 -5.07
N ASP A 133 16.51 1.87 -5.88
CA ASP A 133 17.82 2.00 -6.54
C ASP A 133 17.91 3.26 -7.43
N PRO A 134 16.86 3.67 -8.18
CA PRO A 134 16.87 4.95 -8.90
C PRO A 134 17.10 6.17 -8.03
N ILE A 135 16.60 6.17 -6.79
CA ILE A 135 16.70 7.29 -5.85
C ILE A 135 18.10 7.36 -5.22
N PHE A 136 18.66 6.20 -4.86
CA PHE A 136 19.95 6.11 -4.17
C PHE A 136 21.15 6.09 -5.13
N TYR A 137 21.03 5.40 -6.26
CA TYR A 137 22.14 5.12 -7.18
C TYR A 137 21.95 5.75 -8.57
N GLY A 138 20.76 6.30 -8.86
CA GLY A 138 20.50 7.02 -10.10
C GLY A 138 20.16 6.14 -11.30
N ASP A 139 19.97 4.83 -11.10
CA ASP A 139 19.49 3.91 -12.14
C ASP A 139 18.75 2.71 -11.51
N TYR A 140 18.02 1.96 -12.31
CA TYR A 140 17.37 0.71 -11.89
C TYR A 140 18.40 -0.38 -11.56
N PRO A 141 18.00 -1.42 -10.79
CA PRO A 141 18.88 -2.55 -10.49
C PRO A 141 19.47 -3.18 -11.76
N ALA A 142 20.74 -3.59 -11.69
CA ALA A 142 21.45 -4.19 -12.83
C ALA A 142 20.75 -5.46 -13.34
N SER A 143 20.19 -6.27 -12.42
CA SER A 143 19.42 -7.47 -12.76
C SER A 143 18.16 -7.14 -13.57
N MET A 144 17.49 -6.03 -13.29
CA MET A 144 16.35 -5.57 -14.10
C MET A 144 16.80 -5.09 -15.48
N ARG A 145 17.89 -4.30 -15.55
CA ARG A 145 18.46 -3.80 -16.80
C ARG A 145 18.84 -4.94 -17.75
N GLU A 146 19.55 -5.94 -17.24
CA GLU A 146 19.98 -7.12 -18.00
C GLU A 146 18.79 -7.87 -18.62
N ARG A 147 17.69 -7.99 -17.89
CA ARG A 147 16.55 -8.84 -18.25
C ARG A 147 15.49 -8.15 -19.09
N LEU A 148 15.31 -6.84 -18.88
CA LEU A 148 14.28 -6.06 -19.55
C LEU A 148 14.80 -5.33 -20.77
N GLY A 149 16.09 -5.00 -20.82
CA GLY A 149 16.69 -4.23 -21.92
C GLY A 149 15.89 -2.96 -22.19
N ASP A 150 15.53 -2.75 -23.46
CA ASP A 150 14.80 -1.56 -23.93
C ASP A 150 13.37 -1.42 -23.38
N ARG A 151 12.82 -2.47 -22.76
CA ARG A 151 11.50 -2.42 -22.11
C ARG A 151 11.53 -1.63 -20.81
N LEU A 152 12.71 -1.49 -20.19
CA LEU A 152 12.90 -0.69 -18.99
C LEU A 152 13.34 0.72 -19.39
N PRO A 153 12.55 1.77 -19.10
CA PRO A 153 12.90 3.13 -19.52
C PRO A 153 14.24 3.60 -18.92
N THR A 154 14.88 4.58 -19.55
CA THR A 154 16.13 5.18 -19.08
C THR A 154 15.88 6.58 -18.54
N PHE A 155 16.56 6.93 -17.45
CA PHE A 155 16.53 8.29 -16.90
C PHE A 155 17.53 9.18 -17.66
N SER A 156 17.08 10.36 -18.08
CA SER A 156 17.97 11.42 -18.55
C SER A 156 18.86 11.95 -17.41
N GLU A 157 19.95 12.64 -17.74
CA GLU A 157 20.84 13.23 -16.72
C GLU A 157 20.12 14.25 -15.81
N GLY A 158 19.14 14.97 -16.36
CA GLY A 158 18.28 15.86 -15.56
C GLY A 158 17.41 15.11 -14.57
N GLU A 159 16.85 13.97 -14.97
CA GLU A 159 16.03 13.11 -14.11
C GLU A 159 16.88 12.40 -13.05
N LYS A 160 18.07 11.89 -13.40
CA LYS A 160 19.00 11.33 -12.41
C LYS A 160 19.39 12.34 -11.34
N LYS A 161 19.58 13.61 -11.73
CA LYS A 161 19.85 14.70 -10.78
C LYS A 161 18.64 14.98 -9.88
N LEU A 162 17.42 14.94 -10.43
CA LEU A 162 16.18 15.10 -9.66
C LEU A 162 15.96 13.96 -8.65
N LEU A 163 16.26 12.72 -9.06
CA LEU A 163 16.06 11.52 -8.25
C LEU A 163 17.00 11.41 -7.06
N ARG A 164 18.24 11.88 -7.21
CA ARG A 164 19.30 11.64 -6.23
C ARG A 164 18.89 12.11 -4.84
N ASN A 165 18.81 11.17 -3.90
CA ASN A 165 18.44 11.41 -2.51
C ASN A 165 17.09 12.12 -2.37
N SER A 166 16.13 11.83 -3.24
CA SER A 166 14.78 12.42 -3.23
C SER A 166 13.85 11.87 -2.14
N LEU A 167 14.38 11.36 -1.03
CA LEU A 167 13.61 11.00 0.15
C LEU A 167 14.38 11.35 1.42
N ASP A 168 13.65 11.54 2.52
CA ASP A 168 14.17 11.75 3.87
C ASP A 168 14.04 10.46 4.72
N PHE A 169 13.09 9.56 4.39
CA PHE A 169 12.92 8.24 5.01
C PHE A 169 12.33 7.22 4.02
N ILE A 170 12.52 5.93 4.30
CA ILE A 170 11.85 4.82 3.61
C ILE A 170 10.63 4.40 4.43
N GLY A 171 9.46 4.42 3.81
CA GLY A 171 8.28 3.74 4.32
C GLY A 171 8.27 2.29 3.83
N LEU A 172 8.07 1.35 4.73
CA LEU A 172 8.03 -0.07 4.44
C LEU A 172 6.68 -0.65 4.81
N ASN A 173 5.99 -1.19 3.82
CA ASN A 173 4.86 -2.09 4.02
C ASN A 173 5.37 -3.52 3.95
N HIS A 174 5.27 -4.26 5.04
CA HIS A 174 5.73 -5.64 5.09
C HIS A 174 4.68 -6.51 5.76
N TYR A 175 4.40 -7.65 5.15
CA TYR A 175 3.32 -8.54 5.59
C TYR A 175 3.74 -10.00 5.67
N THR A 176 4.57 -10.49 4.74
CA THR A 176 4.83 -11.92 4.54
C THR A 176 6.23 -12.18 4.01
N SER A 177 6.61 -13.46 3.97
CA SER A 177 7.84 -13.94 3.33
C SER A 177 7.56 -15.10 2.38
N ARG A 178 8.54 -15.39 1.50
CA ARG A 178 8.54 -16.55 0.60
C ARG A 178 9.93 -17.15 0.51
N PHE A 179 9.98 -18.46 0.26
CA PHE A 179 11.17 -19.07 -0.32
C PHE A 179 11.18 -18.82 -1.83
N ILE A 180 12.36 -18.60 -2.39
CA ILE A 180 12.56 -18.35 -3.81
C ILE A 180 13.54 -19.37 -4.37
N ALA A 181 13.09 -20.13 -5.36
CA ALA A 181 13.96 -21.00 -6.15
C ALA A 181 14.19 -20.37 -7.53
N HIS A 182 15.32 -20.68 -8.15
CA HIS A 182 15.55 -20.32 -9.54
C HIS A 182 14.66 -21.19 -10.44
N LEU A 183 13.82 -20.52 -11.23
CA LEU A 183 13.05 -21.16 -12.27
C LEU A 183 13.74 -20.91 -13.62
N PRO A 184 14.24 -21.95 -14.30
CA PRO A 184 14.78 -21.82 -15.64
C PRO A 184 13.73 -21.21 -16.58
N LYS A 185 14.17 -20.23 -17.37
CA LYS A 185 13.36 -19.36 -18.24
C LYS A 185 12.07 -20.01 -18.80
N PRO A 186 10.89 -19.69 -18.25
CA PRO A 186 9.64 -20.00 -18.91
C PRO A 186 9.42 -19.08 -20.12
N ALA A 187 8.60 -19.52 -21.08
CA ALA A 187 8.26 -18.75 -22.27
C ALA A 187 7.32 -17.58 -21.91
N GLY A 188 7.88 -16.40 -21.60
CA GLY A 188 7.12 -15.16 -21.62
C GLY A 188 7.82 -13.98 -20.96
N ASP A 189 7.19 -12.82 -21.10
CA ASP A 189 7.84 -11.52 -20.96
C ASP A 189 7.23 -10.63 -19.86
N TYR A 190 6.19 -11.10 -19.16
CA TYR A 190 5.51 -10.31 -18.13
C TYR A 190 6.25 -10.32 -16.78
N PHE A 191 5.85 -9.41 -15.88
CA PHE A 191 6.60 -9.04 -14.67
C PHE A 191 7.10 -10.23 -13.80
N TYR A 192 6.30 -11.27 -13.57
CA TYR A 192 6.71 -12.40 -12.72
C TYR A 192 7.64 -13.37 -13.44
N GLN A 193 7.41 -13.64 -14.73
CA GLN A 193 8.22 -14.59 -15.50
C GLN A 193 9.64 -14.09 -15.75
N VAL A 194 9.81 -12.80 -16.04
CA VAL A 194 11.13 -12.20 -16.32
C VAL A 194 12.10 -12.29 -15.14
N GLN A 195 11.59 -12.51 -13.92
CA GLN A 195 12.39 -12.69 -12.71
C GLN A 195 13.07 -14.07 -12.66
N GLU A 196 12.61 -15.07 -13.42
CA GLU A 196 13.12 -16.46 -13.37
C GLU A 196 13.21 -16.98 -11.93
N ALA A 197 12.12 -16.76 -11.20
CA ALA A 197 12.00 -16.99 -9.77
C ALA A 197 10.64 -17.65 -9.48
N GLU A 198 10.67 -18.77 -8.79
CA GLU A 198 9.48 -19.46 -8.28
C GLU A 198 9.28 -19.11 -6.81
N ARG A 199 8.05 -18.77 -6.43
CA ARG A 199 7.68 -18.49 -5.03
C ARG A 199 7.18 -19.76 -4.39
N ILE A 200 7.81 -20.14 -3.28
CA ILE A 200 7.55 -21.39 -2.57
C ILE A 200 7.14 -21.06 -1.14
N VAL A 201 6.09 -21.74 -0.66
CA VAL A 201 5.50 -21.57 0.67
C VAL A 201 5.73 -22.79 1.57
N LYS A 202 6.51 -23.76 1.11
CA LYS A 202 6.85 -24.97 1.86
C LYS A 202 8.35 -25.11 2.03
N TRP A 203 8.76 -25.61 3.18
CA TRP A 203 10.10 -26.11 3.40
C TRP A 203 10.36 -27.35 2.53
N GLN A 204 11.63 -27.73 2.34
CA GLN A 204 11.99 -28.96 1.63
C GLN A 204 11.39 -30.23 2.28
N GLY A 205 11.11 -30.19 3.59
CA GLY A 205 10.42 -31.25 4.33
C GLY A 205 8.89 -31.27 4.17
N GLY A 206 8.30 -30.31 3.42
CA GLY A 206 6.87 -30.23 3.13
C GLY A 206 6.05 -29.37 4.09
N GLU A 207 6.61 -28.98 5.24
CA GLU A 207 5.97 -28.07 6.20
C GLU A 207 5.77 -26.67 5.59
N MET A 208 4.68 -25.99 5.95
CA MET A 208 4.43 -24.63 5.49
C MET A 208 5.43 -23.64 6.10
N ILE A 209 5.77 -22.56 5.37
CA ILE A 209 6.67 -21.50 5.84
C ILE A 209 6.15 -20.79 7.09
N GLY A 210 4.82 -20.74 7.24
CA GLY A 210 4.10 -20.20 8.37
C GLY A 210 2.61 -20.47 8.23
N SER A 211 1.84 -20.14 9.28
CA SER A 211 0.38 -20.14 9.23
C SER A 211 -0.12 -19.16 8.17
N LYS A 212 -1.30 -19.40 7.61
CA LYS A 212 -1.91 -18.55 6.59
C LYS A 212 -3.03 -17.73 7.20
N ALA A 213 -3.10 -16.44 6.85
CA ALA A 213 -4.22 -15.57 7.19
C ALA A 213 -5.36 -15.75 6.14
N ALA A 214 -6.38 -14.89 6.17
CA ALA A 214 -7.49 -14.99 5.23
C ALA A 214 -7.12 -14.63 3.79
N SER A 215 -6.18 -13.71 3.59
CA SER A 215 -5.69 -13.40 2.26
C SER A 215 -4.79 -14.51 1.73
N GLU A 216 -5.07 -14.96 0.50
CA GLU A 216 -4.37 -16.07 -0.15
C GLU A 216 -2.84 -15.89 -0.19
N TRP A 217 -2.40 -14.64 -0.29
CA TRP A 217 -1.00 -14.26 -0.38
C TRP A 217 -0.32 -14.07 1.00
N LEU A 218 -1.05 -14.05 2.12
CA LEU A 218 -0.52 -13.65 3.42
C LEU A 218 -0.18 -14.86 4.29
N TYR A 219 1.12 -15.10 4.46
CA TYR A 219 1.66 -16.08 5.39
C TYR A 219 2.33 -15.37 6.56
N ILE A 220 2.05 -15.85 7.78
CA ILE A 220 2.55 -15.30 9.03
C ILE A 220 3.99 -15.79 9.22
N VAL A 221 4.95 -14.96 8.86
CA VAL A 221 6.39 -15.30 8.85
C VAL A 221 7.20 -14.17 9.52
N PRO A 222 7.16 -14.05 10.86
CA PRO A 222 7.73 -12.89 11.55
C PRO A 222 9.22 -12.66 11.32
N TRP A 223 10.01 -13.73 11.21
CA TRP A 223 11.46 -13.63 10.99
C TRP A 223 11.82 -12.94 9.67
N GLY A 224 10.87 -12.84 8.73
CA GLY A 224 11.03 -12.14 7.46
C GLY A 224 11.27 -10.65 7.61
N ILE A 225 10.49 -9.97 8.46
CA ILE A 225 10.61 -8.52 8.63
C ILE A 225 11.98 -8.16 9.21
N HIS A 226 12.50 -8.98 10.13
CA HIS A 226 13.82 -8.82 10.72
C HIS A 226 14.93 -8.87 9.65
N LYS A 227 14.89 -9.88 8.78
CA LYS A 227 15.85 -10.03 7.68
C LYS A 227 15.73 -8.90 6.66
N LEU A 228 14.51 -8.51 6.31
CA LEU A 228 14.27 -7.44 5.35
C LEU A 228 14.76 -6.08 5.87
N LEU A 229 14.48 -5.74 7.12
CA LEU A 229 14.95 -4.50 7.75
C LEU A 229 16.48 -4.41 7.77
N ASN A 230 17.15 -5.51 8.16
CA ASN A 230 18.61 -5.61 8.11
C ASN A 230 19.16 -5.49 6.68
N TYR A 231 18.48 -6.10 5.70
CA TYR A 231 18.83 -5.97 4.29
C TYR A 231 18.72 -4.52 3.79
N ILE A 232 17.62 -3.84 4.11
CA ILE A 232 17.39 -2.43 3.76
C ILE A 232 18.48 -1.55 4.38
N ALA A 233 18.76 -1.68 5.68
CA ALA A 233 19.79 -0.88 6.34
C ALA A 233 21.18 -1.09 5.75
N LYS A 234 21.50 -2.31 5.31
CA LYS A 234 22.77 -2.61 4.65
C LYS A 234 22.83 -2.04 3.24
N LYS A 235 21.75 -2.13 2.46
CA LYS A 235 21.70 -1.67 1.07
C LYS A 235 21.63 -0.15 1.00
N TYR A 236 20.78 0.49 1.80
CA TYR A 236 20.53 1.93 1.78
C TYR A 236 20.98 2.58 3.12
N PRO A 237 22.31 2.67 3.36
CA PRO A 237 22.84 3.05 4.65
C PRO A 237 22.42 4.47 5.07
N ASN A 238 22.29 4.67 6.39
CA ASN A 238 21.92 5.96 7.01
C ASN A 238 20.55 6.50 6.61
N THR A 239 19.63 5.63 6.17
CA THR A 239 18.25 6.04 5.85
C THR A 239 17.29 5.58 6.93
N PRO A 240 16.55 6.50 7.58
CA PRO A 240 15.50 6.12 8.52
C PRO A 240 14.42 5.26 7.89
N ILE A 241 13.92 4.29 8.63
CA ILE A 241 12.83 3.39 8.20
C ILE A 241 11.61 3.61 9.11
N TYR A 242 10.45 3.74 8.49
CA TYR A 242 9.16 3.63 9.16
C TYR A 242 8.45 2.39 8.60
N ILE A 243 8.03 1.47 9.48
CA ILE A 243 7.13 0.38 9.07
C ILE A 243 5.75 1.01 8.96
N THR A 244 5.34 1.36 7.74
CA THR A 244 4.12 2.13 7.46
C THR A 244 2.87 1.26 7.42
N GLU A 245 3.04 -0.03 7.16
CA GLU A 245 1.98 -1.03 7.31
C GLU A 245 2.57 -2.39 7.71
N ASN A 246 1.91 -3.05 8.68
CA ASN A 246 2.09 -4.45 9.03
C ASN A 246 0.80 -4.96 9.69
N GLY A 247 0.31 -6.14 9.30
CA GLY A 247 -0.95 -6.67 9.80
C GLY A 247 -1.34 -8.00 9.19
N MET A 248 -2.50 -8.51 9.59
CA MET A 248 -3.12 -9.69 8.99
C MET A 248 -4.63 -9.55 8.96
N ASP A 249 -5.25 -10.30 8.07
CA ASP A 249 -6.68 -10.31 7.85
C ASP A 249 -7.34 -11.62 8.28
N ASP A 250 -8.61 -11.51 8.69
CA ASP A 250 -9.51 -12.65 8.86
C ASP A 250 -10.62 -12.64 7.81
N GLU A 251 -11.23 -13.81 7.59
CA GLU A 251 -12.41 -13.90 6.75
C GLU A 251 -13.56 -13.17 7.44
N ASP A 252 -14.29 -12.37 6.69
CA ASP A 252 -15.56 -11.86 7.18
C ASP A 252 -16.56 -13.02 7.28
N ASN A 253 -17.10 -13.24 8.47
CA ASN A 253 -18.12 -14.25 8.73
C ASN A 253 -19.35 -13.57 9.32
N GLU A 254 -20.40 -13.48 8.50
CA GLU A 254 -21.66 -12.85 8.90
C GLU A 254 -22.41 -13.61 9.99
N GLU A 255 -22.08 -14.88 10.22
CA GLU A 255 -22.67 -15.70 11.26
C GLU A 255 -21.91 -15.60 12.60
N ALA A 256 -20.69 -15.05 12.58
CA ALA A 256 -19.89 -14.89 13.79
C ALA A 256 -20.52 -13.85 14.73
N THR A 257 -20.56 -14.18 16.01
CA THR A 257 -20.92 -13.23 17.06
C THR A 257 -19.84 -12.16 17.21
N LEU A 258 -20.21 -11.00 17.74
CA LEU A 258 -19.23 -9.96 18.04
C LEU A 258 -18.12 -10.49 18.97
N ASP A 259 -18.45 -11.30 19.97
CA ASP A 259 -17.47 -11.88 20.88
C ASP A 259 -16.48 -12.80 20.17
N GLU A 260 -16.92 -13.60 19.19
CA GLU A 260 -16.04 -14.41 18.34
C GLU A 260 -15.17 -13.53 17.44
N MET A 261 -15.74 -12.47 16.87
CA MET A 261 -15.02 -11.50 16.02
C MET A 261 -13.98 -10.67 16.78
N LEU A 262 -14.15 -10.50 18.10
CA LEU A 262 -13.25 -9.78 18.99
C LEU A 262 -12.21 -10.71 19.64
N ASN A 263 -12.41 -12.03 19.60
CA ASN A 263 -11.46 -13.01 20.11
C ASN A 263 -10.35 -13.33 19.10
N ASP A 264 -9.50 -12.33 18.84
CA ASP A 264 -8.52 -12.37 17.76
C ASP A 264 -7.12 -12.85 18.19
N GLU A 265 -7.05 -14.10 18.68
CA GLU A 265 -5.80 -14.66 19.17
C GLU A 265 -4.72 -14.77 18.08
N MET A 266 -5.11 -14.99 16.82
CA MET A 266 -4.18 -15.10 15.71
C MET A 266 -3.51 -13.75 15.42
N ARG A 267 -4.27 -12.64 15.36
CA ARG A 267 -3.70 -11.31 15.16
C ARG A 267 -2.87 -10.85 16.35
N VAL A 268 -3.24 -11.21 17.57
CA VAL A 268 -2.38 -10.98 18.76
C VAL A 268 -1.05 -11.72 18.60
N GLY A 269 -1.08 -12.99 18.20
CA GLY A 269 0.13 -13.79 17.92
C GLY A 269 0.98 -13.20 16.79
N TYR A 270 0.33 -12.74 15.72
CA TYR A 270 0.97 -12.04 14.60
C TYR A 270 1.77 -10.83 15.09
N PHE A 271 1.12 -9.88 15.79
CA PHE A 271 1.79 -8.67 16.25
C PHE A 271 2.89 -8.98 17.26
N LYS A 272 2.69 -9.91 18.20
CA LYS A 272 3.76 -10.34 19.12
C LYS A 272 4.99 -10.84 18.37
N GLY A 273 4.80 -11.68 17.35
CA GLY A 273 5.91 -12.20 16.53
C GLY A 273 6.62 -11.12 15.71
N TYR A 274 5.87 -10.29 14.98
CA TYR A 274 6.46 -9.28 14.09
C TYR A 274 7.12 -8.15 14.88
N LEU A 275 6.51 -7.67 15.97
CA LEU A 275 7.11 -6.66 16.84
C LEU A 275 8.37 -7.16 17.54
N ALA A 276 8.42 -8.42 17.95
CA ALA A 276 9.66 -9.02 18.48
C ALA A 276 10.78 -9.03 17.42
N SER A 277 10.43 -9.31 16.15
CA SER A 277 11.36 -9.29 15.03
C SER A 277 11.85 -7.88 14.67
N VAL A 278 10.97 -6.88 14.74
CA VAL A 278 11.32 -5.45 14.62
C VAL A 278 12.25 -5.02 15.77
N ALA A 279 11.92 -5.39 17.02
CA ALA A 279 12.76 -5.10 18.18
C ALA A 279 14.16 -5.71 18.05
N GLN A 280 14.27 -6.91 17.44
CA GLN A 280 15.57 -7.50 17.14
C GLN A 280 16.33 -6.69 16.07
N ALA A 281 15.67 -6.19 15.02
CA ALA A 281 16.33 -5.34 14.02
C ALA A 281 16.85 -4.03 14.64
N ILE A 282 16.10 -3.43 15.57
CA ILE A 282 16.57 -2.26 16.34
C ILE A 282 17.83 -2.61 17.15
N LYS A 283 17.86 -3.77 17.81
CA LYS A 283 19.05 -4.26 18.54
C LYS A 283 20.26 -4.48 17.63
N ASP A 284 20.02 -4.85 16.37
CA ASP A 284 21.08 -5.01 15.36
C ASP A 284 21.60 -3.66 14.81
N GLY A 285 20.97 -2.54 15.18
CA GLY A 285 21.40 -1.18 14.84
C GLY A 285 20.67 -0.56 13.65
N VAL A 286 19.54 -1.12 13.21
CA VAL A 286 18.69 -0.53 12.16
C VAL A 286 17.99 0.73 12.69
N ASP A 287 18.08 1.86 11.97
CA ASP A 287 17.40 3.14 12.32
C ASP A 287 15.89 3.07 12.00
N ILE A 288 15.13 2.44 12.89
CA ILE A 288 13.68 2.31 12.80
C ILE A 288 13.02 3.36 13.68
N ARG A 289 12.16 4.19 13.07
CA ARG A 289 11.60 5.40 13.68
C ARG A 289 10.10 5.36 13.90
N GLY A 290 9.41 4.33 13.41
CA GLY A 290 8.01 4.13 13.71
C GLY A 290 7.46 2.82 13.15
N TYR A 291 6.30 2.45 13.67
CA TYR A 291 5.57 1.24 13.32
C TYR A 291 4.07 1.57 13.31
N PHE A 292 3.40 1.21 12.22
CA PHE A 292 1.98 1.48 12.01
C PHE A 292 1.28 0.16 11.67
N ALA A 293 0.31 -0.22 12.52
CA ALA A 293 -0.48 -1.42 12.31
C ALA A 293 -1.53 -1.18 11.22
N TRP A 294 -1.52 -2.05 10.20
CA TRP A 294 -2.63 -2.14 9.26
C TRP A 294 -3.67 -3.11 9.84
N SER A 295 -4.87 -2.66 10.21
CA SER A 295 -5.41 -1.31 10.11
C SER A 295 -6.10 -0.86 11.40
N LEU A 296 -6.40 0.44 11.53
CA LEU A 296 -7.17 0.91 12.69
C LEU A 296 -8.60 0.35 12.70
N LEU A 297 -9.19 0.12 11.52
CA LEU A 297 -10.58 -0.28 11.33
C LEU A 297 -10.71 -1.28 10.19
N ASP A 298 -11.63 -2.24 10.33
CA ASP A 298 -12.12 -3.02 9.19
C ASP A 298 -12.57 -2.05 8.09
N ASN A 299 -12.12 -2.32 6.86
CA ASN A 299 -12.26 -1.36 5.77
C ASN A 299 -12.48 -2.07 4.43
N PHE A 300 -12.59 -1.29 3.36
CA PHE A 300 -12.76 -1.80 2.01
C PHE A 300 -11.40 -2.26 1.46
N GLU A 301 -11.16 -3.57 1.50
CA GLU A 301 -9.91 -4.21 1.08
C GLU A 301 -9.86 -4.37 -0.44
N TRP A 302 -9.73 -3.25 -1.14
CA TRP A 302 -9.49 -3.19 -2.59
C TRP A 302 -10.45 -4.08 -3.42
N ALA A 303 -9.91 -5.04 -4.18
CA ALA A 303 -10.71 -5.95 -5.01
C ALA A 303 -11.49 -7.00 -4.20
N GLN A 304 -11.16 -7.21 -2.92
CA GLN A 304 -11.87 -8.12 -2.01
C GLN A 304 -13.08 -7.45 -1.35
N GLY A 305 -13.14 -6.11 -1.37
CA GLY A 305 -14.22 -5.37 -0.74
C GLY A 305 -14.24 -5.58 0.78
N TYR A 306 -15.41 -5.85 1.36
CA TYR A 306 -15.55 -6.02 2.81
C TYR A 306 -15.43 -7.47 3.28
N THR A 307 -14.99 -8.40 2.42
CA THR A 307 -14.89 -9.83 2.79
C THR A 307 -13.66 -10.15 3.63
N LYS A 308 -12.71 -9.21 3.74
CA LYS A 308 -11.51 -9.33 4.57
C LYS A 308 -11.55 -8.30 5.68
N ARG A 309 -11.32 -8.78 6.90
CA ARG A 309 -11.29 -7.97 8.11
C ARG A 309 -9.85 -7.72 8.53
N THR A 310 -9.40 -6.47 8.42
CA THR A 310 -8.02 -6.05 8.73
C THR A 310 -7.88 -5.33 10.07
N LEU A 311 -8.98 -5.18 10.82
CA LEU A 311 -9.04 -4.44 12.09
C LEU A 311 -8.01 -4.93 13.11
N ALA A 312 -7.03 -4.09 13.45
CA ALA A 312 -6.04 -4.40 14.46
C ALA A 312 -6.55 -4.21 15.91
N LEU A 313 -7.65 -3.47 16.13
CA LEU A 313 -7.93 -2.89 17.46
C LEU A 313 -9.43 -2.77 17.84
N ILE A 314 -10.01 -3.82 18.44
CA ILE A 314 -11.06 -3.68 19.49
C ILE A 314 -10.92 -4.84 20.49
N PRO A 315 -10.73 -4.58 21.80
CA PRO A 315 -10.88 -5.59 22.86
C PRO A 315 -12.37 -5.83 23.19
N PRO A 316 -12.74 -7.04 23.68
CA PRO A 316 -14.12 -7.40 24.05
C PRO A 316 -14.79 -6.54 25.14
N SER A 317 -14.06 -5.64 25.80
CA SER A 317 -14.57 -4.83 26.92
C SER A 317 -15.12 -3.45 26.55
N LEU A 318 -15.13 -3.07 25.26
CA LEU A 318 -15.57 -1.75 24.82
C LEU A 318 -17.02 -1.78 24.32
N PRO A 319 -17.97 -1.04 24.92
CA PRO A 319 -19.30 -0.88 24.35
C PRO A 319 -19.19 -0.08 23.05
N LEU A 320 -19.32 -0.79 21.93
CA LEU A 320 -19.44 -0.18 20.62
C LEU A 320 -20.76 0.62 20.53
N PRO A 321 -20.78 1.81 19.92
CA PRO A 321 -22.03 2.40 19.44
C PRO A 321 -22.69 1.40 18.50
N SER A 322 -23.97 1.10 18.72
CA SER A 322 -24.79 0.11 18.01
C SER A 322 -24.96 0.33 16.48
N ARG A 323 -24.20 1.27 15.90
CA ARG A 323 -24.14 1.56 14.46
C ARG A 323 -22.83 1.17 13.79
N LEU A 324 -21.73 0.93 14.53
CA LEU A 324 -20.53 0.27 13.99
C LEU A 324 -20.75 -1.25 13.79
N THR A 325 -21.85 -1.77 14.34
CA THR A 325 -22.36 -3.13 14.16
C THR A 325 -23.45 -3.23 13.08
N GLN A 326 -23.76 -2.13 12.36
CA GLN A 326 -24.71 -2.20 11.26
C GLN A 326 -24.00 -2.66 9.98
N ASN A 327 -24.35 -3.89 9.58
CA ASN A 327 -23.98 -4.54 8.33
C ASN A 327 -24.00 -3.54 7.15
N PRO A 328 -22.87 -3.31 6.45
CA PRO A 328 -22.77 -2.39 5.30
C PRO A 328 -23.69 -2.75 4.13
N ARG A 329 -24.32 -3.94 4.13
CA ARG A 329 -25.17 -4.42 3.03
C ARG A 329 -26.47 -3.65 2.79
N SER A 330 -26.84 -2.66 3.61
CA SER A 330 -27.91 -1.73 3.19
C SER A 330 -27.48 -0.85 2.00
N PHE A 331 -26.20 -0.85 1.62
CA PHE A 331 -25.65 -0.01 0.54
C PHE A 331 -25.35 -0.74 -0.78
N SER A 332 -25.41 -2.08 -0.82
CA SER A 332 -25.02 -2.86 -2.01
C SER A 332 -26.13 -3.79 -2.50
N SER A 333 -27.25 -3.23 -2.92
CA SER A 333 -28.05 -3.88 -3.97
C SER A 333 -27.67 -3.19 -5.29
N HIS A 334 -27.43 -3.97 -6.34
CA HIS A 334 -27.02 -3.58 -7.71
C HIS A 334 -25.50 -3.62 -7.98
N GLY A 335 -25.01 -4.82 -8.32
CA GLY A 335 -23.75 -5.00 -9.05
C GLY A 335 -22.88 -6.15 -8.54
N SER A 336 -23.26 -7.39 -8.81
CA SER A 336 -22.39 -8.55 -8.59
C SER A 336 -21.23 -8.52 -9.60
N ALA A 337 -20.05 -8.10 -9.18
CA ALA A 337 -18.80 -8.45 -9.84
C ALA A 337 -18.20 -9.63 -9.08
N ASN A 338 -18.01 -10.74 -9.79
CA ASN A 338 -17.49 -12.00 -9.25
C ASN A 338 -15.95 -11.87 -9.09
N PRO A 339 -15.37 -11.82 -7.87
CA PRO A 339 -13.93 -11.62 -7.69
C PRO A 339 -13.27 -12.95 -7.35
N SER A 340 -13.14 -13.82 -8.35
CA SER A 340 -12.36 -15.06 -8.22
C SER A 340 -11.27 -15.11 -9.28
N PHE A 341 -10.36 -14.15 -9.24
CA PHE A 341 -9.10 -14.17 -10.01
C PHE A 341 -8.01 -13.41 -9.25
N TYR A 342 -7.35 -14.12 -8.33
CA TYR A 342 -5.96 -13.83 -7.98
C TYR A 342 -5.09 -14.76 -8.83
N PRO A 343 -4.23 -14.27 -9.73
CA PRO A 343 -3.33 -15.12 -10.48
C PRO A 343 -2.14 -15.49 -9.59
N GLU A 344 -2.20 -16.66 -8.98
CA GLU A 344 -1.03 -17.53 -8.81
C GLU A 344 -1.36 -18.89 -9.46
N ASP A 345 -0.39 -19.40 -10.22
CA ASP A 345 -0.32 -20.75 -10.80
C ASP A 345 -1.35 -21.16 -11.88
N LEU A 346 -1.14 -20.71 -13.13
CA LEU A 346 -1.48 -21.55 -14.28
C LEU A 346 -0.36 -22.58 -14.51
N GLY A 347 -0.38 -23.64 -13.70
CA GLY A 347 0.14 -24.93 -14.10
C GLY A 347 -0.79 -25.56 -15.13
N ILE A 348 -0.73 -25.13 -16.39
CA ILE A 348 -1.43 -25.81 -17.49
C ILE A 348 -0.40 -26.40 -18.44
N ASN A 349 -0.21 -27.71 -18.27
CA ASN A 349 0.32 -28.57 -19.33
C ASN A 349 -0.56 -28.44 -20.57
N GLY A 350 0.09 -28.31 -21.73
CA GLY A 350 -0.50 -27.78 -22.95
C GLY A 350 -1.74 -28.51 -23.47
N VAL A 351 -2.56 -27.75 -24.18
CA VAL A 351 -3.36 -28.22 -25.30
C VAL A 351 -3.38 -27.12 -26.37
N ASP A 352 -3.28 -27.59 -27.60
CA ASP A 352 -3.16 -26.89 -28.86
C ASP A 352 -4.45 -26.17 -29.33
N ASP A 353 -4.20 -25.18 -30.17
CA ASP A 353 -4.97 -24.48 -31.21
C ASP A 353 -6.52 -24.27 -31.20
N SER A 354 -6.85 -23.03 -31.61
CA SER A 354 -8.00 -22.58 -32.42
C SER A 354 -9.44 -22.65 -31.85
N SER A 355 -10.05 -21.47 -31.67
CA SER A 355 -11.12 -20.94 -32.55
C SER A 355 -12.12 -20.01 -31.84
N LYS A 356 -12.35 -18.85 -32.50
CA LYS A 356 -13.56 -18.00 -32.50
C LYS A 356 -14.13 -17.49 -31.16
N VAL A 357 -13.91 -16.20 -30.90
CA VAL A 357 -14.94 -15.37 -30.25
C VAL A 357 -15.15 -14.11 -31.08
N SER A 358 -16.40 -13.94 -31.53
CA SER A 358 -16.90 -12.84 -32.36
C SER A 358 -16.90 -11.54 -31.56
N ALA A 359 -16.41 -10.46 -32.18
CA ALA A 359 -16.58 -9.10 -31.71
C ALA A 359 -18.08 -8.74 -31.64
N CYS A 360 -18.53 -8.14 -30.54
CA CYS A 360 -19.74 -7.34 -30.49
C CYS A 360 -19.34 -5.87 -30.32
N SER A 361 -19.53 -5.11 -31.39
CA SER A 361 -19.49 -3.65 -31.41
C SER A 361 -20.75 -3.08 -30.75
N PHE A 362 -20.59 -2.14 -29.82
CA PHE A 362 -21.69 -1.30 -29.36
C PHE A 362 -21.62 0.05 -30.09
N GLU A 363 -22.57 0.29 -30.99
CA GLU A 363 -22.92 1.62 -31.49
C GLU A 363 -23.95 2.25 -30.53
N GLU A 364 -23.65 3.43 -29.98
CA GLU A 364 -24.60 4.24 -29.22
C GLU A 364 -25.59 4.91 -30.18
N THR A 365 -26.89 4.65 -29.99
CA THR A 365 -27.98 5.40 -30.64
C THR A 365 -28.71 6.28 -29.62
N ASN A 366 -29.00 7.51 -30.05
CA ASN A 366 -29.26 8.68 -29.22
C ASN A 366 -30.75 8.85 -28.82
N GLU A 367 -31.49 7.76 -28.60
CA GLU A 367 -32.98 7.81 -28.50
C GLU A 367 -33.59 7.45 -27.13
N SER A 368 -32.80 7.16 -26.09
CA SER A 368 -33.35 6.78 -24.77
C SER A 368 -33.58 7.95 -23.79
N ARG A 369 -33.40 9.21 -24.22
CA ARG A 369 -33.82 10.40 -23.43
C ARG A 369 -35.26 10.80 -23.76
N LYS A 370 -36.25 10.16 -23.12
CA LYS A 370 -37.56 10.76 -22.75
C LYS A 370 -38.47 9.70 -22.12
N LYS A 371 -38.38 9.55 -20.80
CA LYS A 371 -39.46 9.26 -19.82
C LYS A 371 -38.82 8.78 -18.51
N ALA A 372 -38.49 9.73 -17.63
CA ALA A 372 -38.22 9.44 -16.22
C ALA A 372 -39.20 10.27 -15.39
N THR A 373 -40.11 9.58 -14.70
CA THR A 373 -41.03 10.11 -13.68
C THR A 373 -40.23 10.48 -12.42
N PRO A 374 -40.61 11.51 -11.61
CA PRO A 374 -39.77 11.97 -10.52
C PRO A 374 -39.72 10.95 -9.37
N LEU A 375 -38.52 10.47 -9.03
CA LEU A 375 -38.29 9.74 -7.78
C LEU A 375 -38.44 10.68 -6.59
N ALA A 376 -39.16 10.21 -5.57
CA ALA A 376 -39.36 10.91 -4.30
C ALA A 376 -38.02 11.24 -3.62
N LYS A 377 -37.96 12.39 -2.94
CA LYS A 377 -36.80 12.87 -2.19
C LYS A 377 -36.41 11.87 -1.10
N SER A 378 -35.30 11.16 -1.32
CA SER A 378 -34.56 10.42 -0.29
C SER A 378 -33.82 11.40 0.63
N PRO A 379 -33.76 11.20 1.96
CA PRO A 379 -32.93 11.98 2.85
C PRO A 379 -31.45 11.86 2.47
N THR A 380 -30.75 12.99 2.41
CA THR A 380 -29.34 13.10 2.00
C THR A 380 -28.39 12.28 2.89
N ASN A 381 -27.54 11.49 2.24
CA ASN A 381 -26.52 10.56 2.77
C ASN A 381 -25.35 11.19 3.58
N TRP A 382 -25.57 12.29 4.30
CA TRP A 382 -24.49 13.00 5.04
C TRP A 382 -24.54 12.85 6.57
N ALA A 383 -25.48 12.08 7.11
CA ALA A 383 -25.68 11.95 8.57
C ALA A 383 -24.71 10.97 9.28
N ILE A 384 -23.73 10.37 8.59
CA ILE A 384 -22.85 9.31 9.12
C ILE A 384 -21.60 9.85 9.85
N LEU A 385 -21.26 11.13 9.70
CA LEU A 385 -20.00 11.70 10.21
C LEU A 385 -20.12 12.49 11.53
N GLU A 386 -21.25 12.45 12.23
CA GLU A 386 -21.48 13.35 13.39
C GLU A 386 -21.01 12.82 14.75
N GLU A 387 -20.69 11.54 14.92
CA GLU A 387 -20.18 11.01 16.20
C GLU A 387 -18.76 10.44 16.03
N GLY A 388 -17.76 11.22 16.44
CA GLY A 388 -16.34 10.84 16.39
C GLY A 388 -15.95 9.81 17.46
N ILE A 389 -14.78 9.19 17.27
CA ILE A 389 -14.13 8.31 18.25
C ILE A 389 -13.81 9.12 19.50
N SER A 390 -14.22 8.63 20.68
CA SER A 390 -13.98 9.31 21.95
C SER A 390 -12.51 9.22 22.39
N THR A 391 -12.03 10.23 23.09
CA THR A 391 -10.66 10.27 23.66
C THR A 391 -10.37 9.06 24.55
N GLU A 392 -11.36 8.56 25.29
CA GLU A 392 -11.24 7.38 26.14
C GLU A 392 -10.96 6.10 25.32
N GLN A 393 -11.59 5.96 24.15
CA GLN A 393 -11.36 4.84 23.24
C GLN A 393 -9.92 4.84 22.71
N VAL A 394 -9.40 6.01 22.33
CA VAL A 394 -8.01 6.16 21.87
C VAL A 394 -7.03 5.86 23.01
N GLN A 395 -7.26 6.40 24.21
CA GLN A 395 -6.39 6.17 25.37
C GLN A 395 -6.35 4.70 25.80
N SER A 396 -7.48 3.99 25.71
CA SER A 396 -7.55 2.56 26.02
C SER A 396 -6.72 1.72 25.05
N VAL A 397 -6.82 1.99 23.74
CA VAL A 397 -6.02 1.31 22.70
C VAL A 397 -4.52 1.50 22.93
N VAL A 398 -4.11 2.74 23.24
CA VAL A 398 -2.72 3.10 23.51
C VAL A 398 -2.17 2.33 24.71
N SER A 399 -2.97 2.22 25.77
CA SER A 399 -2.58 1.52 26.99
C SER A 399 -2.34 0.02 26.75
N ILE A 400 -3.13 -0.60 25.85
CA ILE A 400 -3.00 -2.02 25.49
C ILE A 400 -1.75 -2.24 24.63
N LEU A 401 -1.50 -1.36 23.65
CA LEU A 401 -0.27 -1.43 22.85
C LEU A 401 0.98 -1.27 23.73
N LYS A 402 0.93 -0.36 24.72
CA LYS A 402 1.99 -0.19 25.72
C LYS A 402 2.21 -1.48 26.54
N ALA A 403 1.14 -2.06 27.09
CA ALA A 403 1.22 -3.28 27.89
C ALA A 403 1.77 -4.48 27.10
N ASN A 404 1.32 -4.65 25.85
CA ASN A 404 1.79 -5.74 24.98
C ASN A 404 3.25 -5.55 24.55
N ALA A 405 3.69 -4.30 24.32
CA ALA A 405 5.09 -4.00 24.02
C ALA A 405 6.01 -4.22 25.23
N GLU A 406 5.56 -3.87 26.43
CA GLU A 406 6.30 -4.12 27.68
C GLU A 406 6.45 -5.61 27.98
N GLU A 407 5.36 -6.38 27.85
CA GLU A 407 5.33 -7.83 28.07
C GLU A 407 6.21 -8.57 27.05
N ALA A 408 6.19 -8.16 25.78
CA ALA A 408 6.94 -8.83 24.72
C ALA A 408 8.45 -8.52 24.74
N ILE A 409 8.88 -7.38 25.29
CA ILE A 409 10.24 -6.85 25.06
C ILE A 409 11.10 -6.80 26.34
N GLY A 410 10.50 -6.86 27.54
CA GLY A 410 11.26 -6.88 28.82
C GLY A 410 12.15 -5.65 29.04
N LEU A 411 11.88 -4.53 28.35
CA LEU A 411 12.61 -3.27 28.45
C LEU A 411 11.65 -2.19 28.99
N SER A 412 12.07 -1.41 29.99
CA SER A 412 11.26 -0.31 30.53
C SER A 412 11.02 0.77 29.46
N LEU A 413 9.84 1.38 29.51
CA LEU A 413 9.39 2.48 28.64
C LEU A 413 10.41 3.61 28.47
N ASP A 414 11.30 3.82 29.44
CA ASP A 414 12.33 4.85 29.42
C ASP A 414 13.35 4.68 28.26
N LYS A 415 13.41 3.49 27.65
CA LYS A 415 14.23 3.21 26.45
C LYS A 415 13.43 3.15 25.15
N LEU A 416 12.10 3.29 25.21
CA LEU A 416 11.14 3.23 24.09
C LEU A 416 10.49 4.60 23.82
N GLU A 417 11.21 5.70 24.10
CA GLU A 417 10.75 7.09 23.91
C GLU A 417 10.51 7.49 22.43
N PHE A 418 10.56 6.54 21.49
CA PHE A 418 10.39 6.77 20.05
C PHE A 418 9.14 6.11 19.46
N ALA A 419 8.59 5.06 20.07
CA ALA A 419 7.38 4.39 19.56
C ALA A 419 6.06 5.07 19.97
N VAL A 420 6.10 6.04 20.90
CA VAL A 420 4.92 6.69 21.49
C VAL A 420 4.78 8.18 21.10
N LYS A 421 5.77 8.76 20.41
CA LYS A 421 5.76 10.20 20.06
C LYS A 421 4.72 10.62 19.01
N VAL A 422 4.06 9.69 18.33
CA VAL A 422 2.90 9.99 17.48
C VAL A 422 1.62 10.20 18.31
N ILE A 423 1.61 9.78 19.57
CA ILE A 423 0.42 9.80 20.43
C ILE A 423 0.57 10.82 21.58
N GLU A 424 1.77 11.04 22.12
CA GLU A 424 1.98 12.08 23.14
C GLU A 424 1.94 13.51 22.59
N ALA A 425 2.09 13.70 21.28
CA ALA A 425 1.83 14.99 20.63
C ALA A 425 0.32 15.27 20.43
N SER A 426 -0.57 14.37 20.84
CA SER A 426 -1.99 14.38 20.48
C SER A 426 -2.96 14.95 21.52
N ASP A 427 -2.47 15.44 22.67
CA ASP A 427 -3.32 16.08 23.70
C ASP A 427 -4.09 17.32 23.17
N ASN A 428 -3.75 17.84 21.99
CA ASN A 428 -4.47 18.94 21.33
C ASN A 428 -5.00 18.63 19.91
N VAL A 429 -4.90 17.39 19.42
CA VAL A 429 -5.30 17.06 18.03
C VAL A 429 -6.79 16.67 17.94
N GLY A 430 -7.34 16.03 18.98
CA GLY A 430 -8.77 15.70 19.06
C GLY A 430 -9.67 16.95 19.03
N GLU A 431 -9.32 17.99 19.79
CA GLU A 431 -10.06 19.26 19.79
C GLU A 431 -9.91 20.02 18.47
N ASN A 432 -8.71 20.00 17.86
CA ASN A 432 -8.45 20.73 16.61
C ASN A 432 -9.08 20.08 15.36
N LEU A 433 -9.22 18.75 15.31
CA LEU A 433 -9.90 18.06 14.20
C LEU A 433 -11.41 18.33 14.24
N ILE A 434 -12.02 18.29 15.42
CA ILE A 434 -13.44 18.61 15.60
C ILE A 434 -13.70 20.08 15.22
N GLU A 435 -12.82 21.01 15.63
CA GLU A 435 -12.96 22.43 15.30
C GLU A 435 -12.68 22.72 13.81
N PHE A 436 -11.80 21.94 13.18
CA PHE A 436 -11.55 21.97 11.73
C PHE A 436 -12.78 21.53 10.94
N PHE A 437 -13.41 20.40 11.30
CA PHE A 437 -14.65 19.96 10.66
C PHE A 437 -15.83 20.93 10.92
N LYS A 438 -15.93 21.51 12.13
CA LYS A 438 -16.93 22.55 12.44
C LYS A 438 -16.74 23.84 11.64
N ARG A 439 -15.50 24.23 11.32
CA ARG A 439 -15.21 25.41 10.47
C ARG A 439 -15.47 25.13 9.00
N ALA A 440 -15.11 23.94 8.50
CA ALA A 440 -15.38 23.51 7.14
C ALA A 440 -16.90 23.39 6.86
N LEU A 441 -17.68 22.97 7.85
CA LEU A 441 -19.14 22.88 7.77
C LEU A 441 -19.87 24.24 7.95
N LYS A 442 -19.19 25.27 8.48
CA LYS A 442 -19.76 26.62 8.67
C LYS A 442 -19.46 27.61 7.53
N SER A 443 -18.66 27.25 6.52
CA SER A 443 -18.30 28.18 5.44
C SER A 443 -19.29 28.25 4.27
N GLU A 444 -20.39 27.49 4.28
CA GLU A 444 -21.49 27.73 3.34
C GLU A 444 -22.41 28.85 3.86
N LYS A 445 -22.06 30.11 3.53
CA LYS A 445 -23.05 31.19 3.58
C LYS A 445 -24.13 30.91 2.53
N PRO A 446 -25.43 30.94 2.89
CA PRO A 446 -26.51 30.74 1.94
C PRO A 446 -26.51 31.89 0.92
N VAL A 447 -26.42 31.55 -0.36
CA VAL A 447 -26.68 32.47 -1.47
C VAL A 447 -28.14 32.90 -1.40
N ARG A 448 -28.36 34.16 -1.02
CA ARG A 448 -29.64 34.85 -1.10
C ARG A 448 -30.11 34.84 -2.56
N THR A 449 -31.20 34.15 -2.86
CA THR A 449 -31.92 34.31 -4.12
C THR A 449 -32.77 35.58 -4.05
N SER A 450 -32.30 36.67 -4.67
CA SER A 450 -33.14 37.81 -5.00
C SER A 450 -33.88 37.52 -6.32
N ARG A 451 -35.20 37.33 -6.24
CA ARG A 451 -36.12 37.50 -7.36
C ARG A 451 -36.42 39.00 -7.53
N THR A 452 -36.21 39.51 -8.75
CA THR A 452 -36.82 40.68 -9.42
C THR A 452 -35.93 40.93 -10.65
N THR A 453 -36.38 40.97 -11.89
CA THR A 453 -37.70 41.12 -12.54
C THR A 453 -37.71 40.32 -13.83
#